data_AF-U6KI87-F1
#
_entry.id   AF-U6KI87-F1
#
_cell.length_a   1.000
_cell.length_b   1.000
_cell.length_c   1.000
_cell.angle_alpha   90.00
_cell.angle_beta   90.00
_cell.angle_gamma   90.00
#
_symmetry.space_group_name_H-M   'P 1'
#
loop_
_entity.id
_entity.type
_entity.pdbx_description
1 polymer ?
#
loop_
_entity_poly.entity_id
_entity_poly.type
_entity_poly.pdbx_seq_one_letter_code
_entity_poly.pdbx_strand_id
1 'polypeptide(L)'
;MRKKKKNQNKDGREHAAKLRAAKRESCRSCGGPNSISEGESGDGLLPAHKPSPRQEPRQTTSNIGHLSRPTITALVHGLNRNYYSIAINCRKGELEHQMLANLHTNKWSDALKLKNYQEHQEEREESIAALKELSCRYTSMIEEEIKKKPEQLLVDRAGQIDAKMRIQQTLDQLMTDTLLQSLGSMISTLVF
;
A
#
# COMPACT_ATOMS: atom_id res chain seq x y z
N MET A 1 -31.22 -0.43 21.34
CA MET A 1 -29.76 -0.67 21.31
C MET A 1 -28.96 0.14 20.27
N ARG A 2 -29.56 0.95 19.38
CA ARG A 2 -28.84 1.71 18.32
C ARG A 2 -28.24 3.08 18.72
N LYS A 3 -28.55 3.63 19.90
CA LYS A 3 -28.08 4.97 20.31
C LYS A 3 -26.64 5.00 20.86
N LYS A 4 -26.11 3.90 21.43
CA LYS A 4 -24.74 3.86 21.99
C LYS A 4 -23.62 3.85 20.94
N LYS A 5 -23.85 3.24 19.76
CA LYS A 5 -22.85 3.16 18.67
C LYS A 5 -22.59 4.49 17.94
N LYS A 6 -23.54 5.44 17.97
CA LYS A 6 -23.35 6.76 17.35
C LYS A 6 -22.50 7.71 18.20
N ASN A 7 -22.53 7.60 19.54
CA ASN A 7 -21.70 8.44 20.41
C ASN A 7 -20.22 8.07 20.35
N GLN A 8 -19.88 6.78 20.43
CA GLN A 8 -18.48 6.34 20.35
C GLN A 8 -17.78 6.75 19.06
N ASN A 9 -18.53 6.88 17.95
CA ASN A 9 -17.99 7.29 16.66
C ASN A 9 -17.88 8.83 16.49
N LYS A 10 -18.62 9.60 17.31
CA LYS A 10 -18.47 11.06 17.41
C LYS A 10 -17.27 11.42 18.28
N ASP A 11 -17.13 10.74 19.43
CA ASP A 11 -16.03 10.97 20.38
C ASP A 11 -14.65 10.72 19.74
N GLY A 12 -14.54 9.69 18.89
CA GLY A 12 -13.31 9.40 18.14
C GLY A 12 -12.95 10.44 17.08
N ARG A 13 -13.95 11.09 16.45
CA ARG A 13 -13.72 12.16 15.47
C ARG A 13 -13.30 13.47 16.14
N GLU A 14 -13.86 13.77 17.31
CA GLU A 14 -13.47 14.96 18.10
C GLU A 14 -12.06 14.82 18.69
N HIS A 15 -11.67 13.63 19.14
CA HIS A 15 -10.31 13.37 19.63
C HIS A 15 -9.26 13.49 18.51
N ALA A 16 -9.58 12.98 17.31
CA ALA A 16 -8.73 13.13 16.14
C ALA A 16 -8.62 14.59 15.65
N ALA A 17 -9.68 15.38 15.80
CA ALA A 17 -9.66 16.81 15.49
C ALA A 17 -8.80 17.61 16.49
N LYS A 18 -8.87 17.30 17.79
CA LYS A 18 -8.04 17.91 18.84
C LYS A 18 -6.55 17.60 18.66
N LEU A 19 -6.19 16.37 18.28
CA LEU A 19 -4.80 15.98 17.95
C LEU A 19 -4.26 16.71 16.71
N ARG A 20 -5.12 17.00 15.73
CA ARG A 20 -4.75 17.77 14.53
C ARG A 20 -4.62 19.28 14.80
N ALA A 21 -5.40 19.82 15.72
CA ALA A 21 -5.30 21.21 16.16
C ALA A 21 -4.03 21.45 17.00
N ALA A 22 -3.72 20.57 17.95
CA ALA A 22 -2.50 20.65 18.77
C ALA A 22 -1.21 20.56 17.92
N LYS A 23 -1.24 19.85 16.79
CA LYS A 23 -0.11 19.77 15.86
C LYS A 23 0.10 21.04 15.02
N ARG A 24 -0.91 21.92 14.92
CA ARG A 24 -0.80 23.22 14.24
C ARG A 24 -0.29 24.33 15.15
N GLU A 25 -0.50 24.23 16.46
CA GLU A 25 -0.06 25.24 17.44
C GLU A 25 1.44 25.12 17.77
N SER A 26 2.03 23.93 17.67
CA SER A 26 3.49 23.73 17.85
C SER A 26 4.36 24.43 16.80
N CYS A 27 3.79 24.91 15.68
CA CYS A 27 4.53 25.59 14.61
C CYS A 27 4.52 27.12 14.71
N ARG A 28 3.95 27.73 15.77
CA ARG A 28 3.93 29.18 15.96
C ARG A 28 4.67 29.60 17.23
N SER A 29 5.94 29.26 17.33
CA SER A 29 6.83 29.96 18.25
C SER A 29 8.25 29.88 17.70
N CYS A 30 8.70 30.97 17.08
CA CYS A 30 10.08 31.42 16.90
C CYS A 30 10.08 32.51 15.82
N GLY A 31 9.37 33.61 16.09
CA GLY A 31 9.56 34.88 15.41
C GLY A 31 10.32 35.80 16.36
N GLY A 32 11.57 36.12 16.02
CA GLY A 32 12.40 37.09 16.73
C GLY A 32 13.57 37.50 15.82
N PRO A 33 13.79 38.80 15.58
CA PRO A 33 14.75 39.29 14.60
C PRO A 33 16.14 39.32 15.23
N ASN A 34 17.22 39.12 14.46
CA ASN A 34 18.51 39.69 14.83
C ASN A 34 19.44 39.88 13.62
N SER A 35 19.70 41.17 13.40
CA SER A 35 20.94 41.83 12.98
C SER A 35 21.78 41.27 11.83
N ILE A 36 21.72 42.04 10.74
CA ILE A 36 22.76 42.24 9.73
C ILE A 36 24.09 42.63 10.40
N SER A 37 25.19 42.03 9.94
CA SER A 37 26.51 42.69 9.92
C SER A 37 27.24 42.28 8.64
N GLU A 38 27.59 43.29 7.85
CA GLU A 38 28.53 43.20 6.72
C GLU A 38 29.98 43.30 7.23
N GLY A 39 30.92 42.84 6.40
CA GLY A 39 32.38 42.98 6.57
C GLY A 39 33.06 41.61 6.60
N GLU A 40 34.15 41.31 5.89
CA GLU A 40 35.08 42.11 5.11
C GLU A 40 35.74 41.20 4.04
N SER A 41 36.21 41.86 2.99
CA SER A 41 37.07 41.33 1.94
C SER A 41 38.40 40.83 2.50
N GLY A 42 38.82 39.63 2.10
CA GLY A 42 40.15 39.12 2.44
C GLY A 42 40.50 37.91 1.58
N ASP A 43 41.24 38.17 0.50
CA ASP A 43 41.94 37.16 -0.29
C ASP A 43 42.89 36.39 0.63
N GLY A 44 42.44 35.20 1.03
CA GLY A 44 43.19 34.26 1.86
C GLY A 44 43.02 32.88 1.27
N LEU A 45 44.12 32.37 0.71
CA LEU A 45 44.28 31.02 0.18
C LEU A 45 43.50 30.00 1.03
N LEU A 46 42.46 29.40 0.47
CA LEU A 46 41.57 28.47 1.19
C LEU A 46 42.40 27.33 1.82
N PRO A 47 42.46 27.20 3.15
CA PRO A 47 43.07 26.04 3.77
C PRO A 47 42.18 24.84 3.47
N ALA A 48 42.79 23.71 3.08
CA ALA A 48 42.10 22.44 2.89
C ALA A 48 41.38 22.06 4.19
N HIS A 49 40.09 22.38 4.26
CA HIS A 49 39.25 22.16 5.42
C HIS A 49 38.96 20.66 5.51
N LYS A 50 39.79 19.91 6.23
CA LYS A 50 39.44 18.56 6.71
C LYS A 50 38.14 18.71 7.52
N PRO A 51 37.00 18.15 7.08
CA PRO A 51 35.77 18.33 7.84
C PRO A 51 35.85 17.48 9.12
N SER A 52 35.69 18.14 10.27
CA SER A 52 35.40 17.48 11.55
C SER A 52 34.16 16.58 11.40
N PRO A 53 34.12 15.37 11.98
CA PRO A 53 33.18 14.31 11.59
C PRO A 53 31.74 14.49 12.10
N ARG A 54 31.32 15.70 12.48
CA ARG A 54 30.07 15.90 13.23
C ARG A 54 28.97 16.67 12.53
N GLN A 55 29.24 17.24 11.35
CA GLN A 55 28.21 17.99 10.63
C GLN A 55 28.24 17.62 9.17
N GLU A 56 27.08 17.19 8.66
CA GLU A 56 26.91 16.98 7.23
C GLU A 56 27.25 18.31 6.53
N PRO A 57 28.18 18.34 5.56
CA PRO A 57 28.67 19.58 4.96
C PRO A 57 27.62 20.32 4.12
N ARG A 58 26.39 19.80 4.05
CA ARG A 58 25.27 20.40 3.33
C ARG A 58 24.66 21.50 4.17
N GLN A 59 24.56 22.68 3.56
CA GLN A 59 23.70 23.73 4.06
C GLN A 59 22.24 23.27 3.93
N THR A 60 21.52 23.19 5.05
CA THR A 60 20.09 22.87 5.06
C THR A 60 19.29 24.08 4.61
N THR A 61 19.14 24.26 3.29
CA THR A 61 18.23 25.25 2.72
C THR A 61 16.79 24.71 2.78
N SER A 62 15.81 25.56 3.06
CA SER A 62 14.41 25.15 3.22
C SER A 62 13.72 24.92 1.87
N ASN A 63 14.22 24.01 1.04
CA ASN A 63 13.59 23.63 -0.21
C ASN A 63 13.18 22.15 -0.20
N ILE A 64 11.90 21.95 0.14
CA ILE A 64 11.00 20.84 -0.19
C ILE A 64 11.68 19.47 -0.39
N GLY A 65 11.96 18.80 0.73
CA GLY A 65 12.27 17.37 0.76
C GLY A 65 13.13 17.02 1.96
N HIS A 66 12.55 16.41 2.99
CA HIS A 66 13.38 15.76 4.01
C HIS A 66 14.11 14.60 3.33
N LEU A 67 15.42 14.46 3.57
CA LEU A 67 16.15 13.24 3.22
C LEU A 67 15.41 12.05 3.85
N SER A 68 15.12 11.01 3.06
CA SER A 68 14.53 9.78 3.60
C SER A 68 15.48 9.18 4.63
N ARG A 69 14.92 8.53 5.66
CA ARG A 69 15.74 7.85 6.66
C ARG A 69 16.62 6.83 5.95
N PRO A 70 17.96 6.93 6.06
CA PRO A 70 18.83 6.03 5.33
C PRO A 70 18.78 4.60 5.88
N THR A 71 18.97 3.65 4.98
CA THR A 71 19.16 2.23 5.33
C THR A 71 20.51 2.04 6.04
N ILE A 72 20.56 1.12 7.00
CA ILE A 72 21.78 0.83 7.79
C ILE A 72 22.97 0.46 6.88
N THR A 73 22.71 -0.31 5.82
CA THR A 73 23.74 -0.69 4.84
C THR A 73 24.39 0.52 4.19
N ALA A 74 23.61 1.53 3.79
CA ALA A 74 24.14 2.74 3.17
C ALA A 74 25.02 3.55 4.13
N LEU A 75 24.66 3.60 5.43
CA LEU A 75 25.49 4.24 6.46
C LEU A 75 26.83 3.51 6.65
N VAL A 76 26.81 2.17 6.69
CA VAL A 76 28.03 1.35 6.79
C VAL A 76 28.95 1.58 5.58
N HIS A 77 28.38 1.70 4.38
CA HIS A 77 29.13 1.99 3.16
C HIS A 77 29.60 3.46 3.03
N GLY A 78 29.28 4.32 3.99
CA GLY A 78 29.84 5.68 4.05
C GLY A 78 28.91 6.80 3.60
N LEU A 79 27.59 6.58 3.56
CA LEU A 79 26.62 7.67 3.45
C LEU A 79 26.79 8.67 4.62
N ASN A 80 26.73 9.97 4.33
CA ASN A 80 27.01 11.10 5.25
C ASN A 80 28.48 11.24 5.69
N ARG A 81 29.41 10.51 5.03
CA ARG A 81 30.87 10.65 5.18
C ARG A 81 31.57 10.80 3.84
N ASN A 82 31.46 9.77 2.99
CA ASN A 82 32.14 9.66 1.70
C ASN A 82 31.25 10.16 0.55
N TYR A 83 29.94 9.92 0.66
CA TYR A 83 28.95 10.38 -0.31
C TYR A 83 27.63 10.72 0.41
N TYR A 84 26.71 11.33 -0.33
CA TYR A 84 25.43 11.81 0.18
C TYR A 84 24.29 11.36 -0.73
N SER A 85 23.08 11.30 -0.18
CA SER A 85 21.87 11.01 -0.95
C SER A 85 21.21 12.30 -1.44
N ILE A 86 20.76 12.31 -2.70
CA ILE A 86 19.98 13.40 -3.30
C ILE A 86 18.58 12.89 -3.58
N ALA A 87 17.54 13.63 -3.18
CA ALA A 87 16.17 13.33 -3.58
C ALA A 87 15.96 13.79 -5.03
N ILE A 88 15.66 12.84 -5.92
CA ILE A 88 15.36 13.12 -7.33
C ILE A 88 13.86 12.95 -7.53
N ASN A 89 13.21 14.01 -8.01
CA ASN A 89 11.79 13.97 -8.35
C ASN A 89 11.63 13.80 -9.87
N CYS A 90 10.78 12.86 -10.29
CA CYS A 90 10.39 12.71 -11.69
C CYS A 90 9.15 13.55 -11.96
N ARG A 91 9.27 14.58 -12.81
CA ARG A 91 8.11 15.32 -13.33
C ARG A 91 7.52 14.53 -14.49
N LYS A 92 6.24 14.16 -14.38
CA LYS A 92 5.51 13.44 -15.44
C LYS A 92 4.65 14.43 -16.19
N GLY A 93 4.76 14.47 -17.52
CA GLY A 93 3.84 15.19 -18.37
C GLY A 93 2.46 14.51 -18.41
N GLU A 94 1.42 15.28 -18.73
CA GLU A 94 0.06 14.72 -18.86
C GLU A 94 -0.03 13.72 -20.02
N LEU A 95 0.57 14.05 -21.17
CA LEU A 95 0.61 13.17 -22.35
C LEU A 95 1.44 11.90 -22.08
N GLU A 96 2.58 12.02 -21.42
CA GLU A 96 3.40 10.87 -21.03
C GLU A 96 2.63 9.95 -20.07
N HIS A 97 1.90 10.53 -19.12
CA HIS A 97 1.08 9.78 -18.19
C HIS A 97 -0.02 9.01 -18.92
N GLN A 98 -0.74 9.65 -19.86
CA GLN A 98 -1.78 9.00 -20.66
C GLN A 98 -1.20 7.89 -21.56
N MET A 99 -0.06 8.15 -22.21
CA MET A 99 0.63 7.16 -23.05
C MET A 99 1.03 5.93 -22.23
N LEU A 100 1.64 6.13 -21.06
CA LEU A 100 2.06 5.05 -20.18
C LEU A 100 0.87 4.33 -19.53
N ALA A 101 -0.22 5.05 -19.24
CA ALA A 101 -1.45 4.44 -18.77
C ALA A 101 -2.02 3.48 -19.83
N ASN A 102 -2.06 3.88 -21.09
CA ASN A 102 -2.59 3.04 -22.17
C ASN A 102 -1.76 1.77 -22.45
N LEU A 103 -0.48 1.73 -22.07
CA LEU A 103 0.37 0.55 -22.29
C LEU A 103 -0.05 -0.65 -21.41
N HIS A 104 -0.53 -0.40 -20.19
CA HIS A 104 -0.87 -1.45 -19.22
C HIS A 104 -2.37 -1.75 -19.14
N THR A 105 -3.21 -1.06 -19.92
CA THR A 105 -4.65 -1.30 -19.92
C THR A 105 -4.99 -2.56 -20.71
N ASN A 106 -5.64 -3.52 -20.05
CA ASN A 106 -6.25 -4.66 -20.73
C ASN A 106 -7.22 -4.14 -21.81
N LYS A 107 -7.22 -4.77 -22.99
CA LYS A 107 -8.17 -4.40 -24.04
C LYS A 107 -9.57 -4.75 -23.56
N TRP A 108 -10.47 -3.78 -23.57
CA TRP A 108 -11.88 -4.00 -23.20
C TRP A 108 -12.53 -5.14 -24.01
N SER A 109 -12.09 -5.32 -25.27
CA SER A 109 -12.52 -6.40 -26.15
C SER A 109 -12.17 -7.80 -25.64
N ASP A 110 -11.13 -7.95 -24.81
CA ASP A 110 -10.76 -9.27 -24.28
C ASP A 110 -11.82 -9.80 -23.30
N ALA A 111 -12.56 -8.92 -22.62
CA ALA A 111 -13.69 -9.31 -21.77
C ALA A 111 -14.93 -9.74 -22.57
N LEU A 112 -14.99 -9.46 -23.87
CA LEU A 112 -16.07 -9.88 -24.77
C LEU A 112 -15.74 -11.17 -25.53
N LYS A 113 -14.51 -11.68 -25.42
CA LYS A 113 -14.15 -12.97 -26.01
C LYS A 113 -14.72 -14.09 -25.13
N LEU A 114 -15.61 -14.88 -25.71
CA LEU A 114 -16.11 -16.11 -25.09
C LEU A 114 -14.99 -17.15 -25.04
N LYS A 115 -14.81 -17.77 -23.87
CA LYS A 115 -13.96 -18.97 -23.76
C LYS A 115 -14.64 -20.15 -24.45
N ASN A 116 -13.85 -21.15 -24.84
CA ASN A 116 -14.37 -22.43 -25.30
C ASN A 116 -15.26 -23.05 -24.22
N TYR A 117 -16.48 -23.45 -24.58
CA TYR A 117 -17.45 -23.95 -23.61
C TYR A 117 -17.00 -25.23 -22.90
N GLN A 118 -16.25 -26.09 -23.60
CA GLN A 118 -15.78 -27.36 -23.04
C GLN A 118 -14.67 -27.13 -22.00
N GLU A 119 -13.65 -26.34 -22.33
CA GLU A 119 -12.59 -25.95 -21.40
C GLU A 119 -13.16 -25.22 -20.17
N HIS A 120 -14.07 -24.27 -20.38
CA HIS A 120 -14.72 -23.55 -19.29
C HIS A 120 -15.60 -24.46 -18.41
N GLN A 121 -16.19 -25.51 -18.97
CA GLN A 121 -16.96 -26.49 -18.21
C GLN A 121 -16.04 -27.36 -17.35
N GLU A 122 -14.92 -27.84 -17.92
CA GLU A 122 -13.90 -28.61 -17.21
C GLU A 122 -13.31 -27.81 -16.03
N GLU A 123 -12.88 -26.56 -16.26
CA GLU A 123 -12.35 -25.66 -15.21
C GLU A 123 -13.37 -25.44 -14.07
N ARG A 124 -14.67 -25.33 -14.41
CA ARG A 124 -15.75 -25.14 -13.43
C ARG A 124 -16.03 -26.41 -12.63
N GLU A 125 -16.02 -27.57 -13.28
CA GLU A 125 -16.20 -28.85 -12.60
C GLU A 125 -15.08 -29.11 -11.59
N GLU A 126 -13.83 -28.85 -11.97
CA GLU A 126 -12.68 -28.91 -11.07
C GLU A 126 -12.83 -27.94 -9.89
N SER A 127 -13.22 -26.70 -10.16
CA SER A 127 -13.41 -25.67 -9.13
C SER A 127 -14.53 -26.04 -8.14
N ILE A 128 -15.62 -26.63 -8.62
CA ILE A 128 -16.74 -27.11 -7.79
C ILE A 128 -16.31 -28.33 -6.97
N ALA A 129 -15.53 -29.25 -7.55
CA ALA A 129 -14.98 -30.40 -6.84
C ALA A 129 -14.05 -29.95 -5.69
N ALA A 130 -13.17 -28.98 -5.96
CA ALA A 130 -12.32 -28.37 -4.93
C ALA A 130 -13.14 -27.65 -3.85
N LEU A 131 -14.21 -26.95 -4.24
CA LEU A 131 -15.13 -26.28 -3.31
C LEU A 131 -15.83 -27.27 -2.38
N LYS A 132 -16.23 -28.45 -2.88
CA LYS A 132 -16.79 -29.53 -2.07
C LYS A 132 -15.80 -30.03 -1.04
N GLU A 133 -14.55 -30.28 -1.44
CA GLU A 133 -13.50 -30.72 -0.52
C GLU A 133 -13.23 -29.67 0.58
N LEU A 134 -13.13 -28.40 0.21
CA LEU A 134 -12.96 -27.30 1.17
C LEU A 134 -14.15 -27.18 2.13
N SER A 135 -15.36 -27.44 1.65
CA SER A 135 -16.58 -27.44 2.47
C SER A 135 -16.55 -28.57 3.51
N CYS A 136 -16.12 -29.78 3.13
CA CYS A 136 -15.90 -30.87 4.08
C CYS A 136 -14.87 -30.51 5.14
N ARG A 137 -13.72 -29.93 4.73
CA ARG A 137 -12.68 -29.46 5.66
C ARG A 137 -13.19 -28.38 6.60
N TYR A 138 -14.01 -27.45 6.10
CA TYR A 138 -14.62 -26.40 6.91
C TYR A 138 -15.56 -26.97 7.98
N THR A 139 -16.36 -27.99 7.64
CA THR A 139 -17.19 -28.71 8.63
C THR A 139 -16.32 -29.35 9.72
N SER A 140 -15.25 -30.05 9.36
CA SER A 140 -14.32 -30.64 10.35
C SER A 140 -13.66 -29.57 11.24
N MET A 141 -13.28 -28.41 10.67
CA MET A 141 -12.73 -27.30 11.45
C MET A 141 -13.73 -26.72 12.46
N ILE A 142 -15.02 -26.68 12.12
CA ILE A 142 -16.08 -26.25 13.04
C ILE A 142 -16.25 -27.28 14.16
N GLU A 143 -16.21 -28.58 13.86
CA GLU A 143 -16.30 -29.63 14.87
C GLU A 143 -15.14 -29.58 15.88
N GLU A 144 -13.94 -29.23 15.42
CA GLU A 144 -12.77 -29.03 16.29
C GLU A 144 -12.87 -27.75 17.12
N GLU A 145 -13.45 -26.68 16.56
CA GLU A 145 -13.67 -25.41 17.25
C GLU A 145 -14.63 -25.54 18.44
N ILE A 146 -15.62 -26.44 18.35
CA ILE A 146 -16.54 -26.75 19.47
C ILE A 146 -15.79 -27.41 20.64
N LYS A 147 -14.72 -28.17 20.37
CA LYS A 147 -14.01 -28.99 21.37
C LYS A 147 -12.90 -28.22 22.10
N LYS A 148 -12.32 -27.18 21.50
CA LYS A 148 -11.07 -26.54 21.97
C LYS A 148 -11.27 -25.07 22.38
N LYS A 149 -10.38 -24.57 23.23
CA LYS A 149 -10.33 -23.14 23.62
C LYS A 149 -9.71 -22.28 22.51
N PRO A 150 -10.06 -20.98 22.41
CA PRO A 150 -9.62 -20.11 21.31
C PRO A 150 -8.10 -19.91 21.24
N GLU A 151 -7.40 -19.88 22.36
CA GLU A 151 -5.93 -19.70 22.39
C GLU A 151 -5.18 -20.92 21.82
N GLN A 152 -5.70 -22.13 22.07
CA GLN A 152 -5.14 -23.37 21.53
C GLN A 152 -5.42 -23.50 20.03
N LEU A 153 -6.59 -23.04 19.58
CA LEU A 153 -6.93 -23.02 18.15
C LEU A 153 -6.02 -22.11 17.32
N LEU A 154 -5.52 -21.00 17.88
CA LEU A 154 -4.59 -20.13 17.17
C LEU A 154 -3.26 -20.82 16.87
N VAL A 155 -2.79 -21.67 17.79
CA VAL A 155 -1.55 -22.45 17.61
C VAL A 155 -1.80 -23.63 16.67
N ASP A 156 -2.92 -24.34 16.83
CA ASP A 156 -3.26 -25.50 16.00
C ASP A 156 -3.52 -25.12 14.52
N ARG A 157 -4.11 -23.95 14.28
CA ARG A 157 -4.41 -23.46 12.92
C ARG A 157 -3.19 -22.82 12.24
N ALA A 158 -2.07 -22.64 12.95
CA ALA A 158 -0.87 -22.07 12.37
C ALA A 158 -0.31 -23.00 11.28
N GLY A 159 -0.27 -22.50 10.04
CA GLY A 159 0.21 -23.27 8.88
C GLY A 159 -0.85 -24.13 8.19
N GLN A 160 -2.08 -24.18 8.71
CA GLN A 160 -3.20 -24.79 8.00
C GLN A 160 -3.86 -23.78 7.04
N ILE A 161 -4.50 -24.29 5.98
CA ILE A 161 -5.24 -23.45 5.04
C ILE A 161 -6.57 -23.04 5.69
N ASP A 162 -6.82 -21.74 5.81
CA ASP A 162 -8.11 -21.21 6.26
C ASP A 162 -9.22 -21.54 5.25
N ALA A 163 -9.97 -22.63 5.52
CA ALA A 163 -10.99 -23.15 4.61
C ALA A 163 -12.06 -22.09 4.27
N LYS A 164 -12.46 -21.26 5.25
CA LYS A 164 -13.41 -20.16 5.03
C LYS A 164 -12.92 -19.14 4.00
N MET A 165 -11.68 -18.65 4.16
CA MET A 165 -11.11 -17.67 3.24
C MET A 165 -10.93 -18.27 1.85
N ARG A 166 -10.49 -19.53 1.77
CA ARG A 166 -10.30 -20.23 0.50
C ARG A 166 -11.62 -20.46 -0.25
N ILE A 167 -12.69 -20.87 0.46
CA ILE A 167 -14.05 -21.00 -0.09
C ILE A 167 -14.50 -19.67 -0.69
N GLN A 168 -14.32 -18.56 0.02
CA GLN A 168 -14.71 -17.23 -0.47
C GLN A 168 -13.97 -16.86 -1.75
N GLN A 169 -12.64 -17.04 -1.79
CA GLN A 169 -11.83 -16.75 -2.97
C GLN A 169 -12.23 -17.60 -4.19
N THR A 170 -12.45 -18.91 -3.99
CA THR A 170 -12.87 -19.81 -5.08
C THR A 170 -14.26 -19.46 -5.58
N LEU A 171 -15.19 -19.12 -4.68
CA LEU A 171 -16.54 -18.70 -5.05
C LEU A 171 -16.52 -17.40 -5.85
N ASP A 172 -15.75 -16.40 -5.42
CA ASP A 172 -15.65 -15.11 -6.10
C ASP A 172 -15.15 -15.31 -7.55
N GLN A 173 -14.11 -16.12 -7.74
CA GLN A 173 -13.58 -16.47 -9.07
C GLN A 173 -14.61 -17.19 -9.94
N LEU A 174 -15.25 -18.24 -9.40
CA LEU A 174 -16.26 -19.03 -10.13
C LEU A 174 -17.45 -18.16 -10.55
N MET A 175 -17.90 -17.26 -9.67
CA MET A 175 -18.99 -16.34 -9.95
C MET A 175 -18.60 -15.33 -11.03
N THR A 176 -17.40 -14.73 -10.96
CA THR A 176 -16.96 -13.79 -11.99
C THR A 176 -16.86 -14.43 -13.36
N ASP A 177 -16.32 -15.65 -13.44
CA ASP A 177 -16.15 -16.36 -14.72
C ASP A 177 -17.51 -16.79 -15.30
N THR A 178 -18.41 -17.31 -14.46
CA THR A 178 -19.75 -17.70 -14.88
C THR A 178 -20.58 -16.51 -15.38
N LEU A 179 -20.51 -15.38 -14.66
CA LEU A 179 -21.22 -14.16 -15.05
C LEU A 179 -20.65 -13.59 -16.35
N LEU A 180 -19.33 -13.57 -16.50
CA LEU A 180 -18.70 -13.06 -17.73
C LEU A 180 -19.01 -13.93 -18.94
N GLN A 181 -18.99 -15.26 -18.82
CA GLN A 181 -19.34 -16.17 -19.92
C GLN A 181 -20.84 -16.05 -20.29
N SER A 182 -21.74 -15.96 -19.31
CA SER A 182 -23.19 -15.84 -19.58
C SER A 182 -23.55 -14.49 -20.19
N LEU A 183 -23.03 -13.39 -19.66
CA LEU A 183 -23.20 -12.05 -20.23
C LEU A 183 -22.56 -11.94 -21.61
N GLY A 184 -21.36 -12.49 -21.79
CA GLY A 184 -20.67 -12.55 -23.08
C GLY A 184 -21.50 -13.27 -24.13
N SER A 185 -22.14 -14.39 -23.77
CA SER A 185 -22.99 -15.15 -24.70
C SER A 185 -24.24 -14.37 -25.06
N MET A 186 -24.91 -13.75 -24.09
CA MET A 186 -26.12 -12.96 -24.35
C MET A 186 -25.83 -11.72 -25.21
N ILE A 187 -24.73 -11.02 -24.94
CA ILE A 187 -24.31 -9.87 -25.75
C ILE A 187 -23.96 -10.33 -27.16
N SER A 188 -23.23 -11.44 -27.30
CA SER A 188 -22.86 -11.96 -28.61
C SER A 188 -24.05 -12.32 -29.47
N THR A 189 -25.17 -12.77 -28.88
CA THR A 189 -26.40 -13.08 -29.63
C THR A 189 -27.22 -11.86 -30.05
N LEU A 190 -27.03 -10.71 -29.40
CA LEU A 190 -27.81 -9.50 -29.66
C LEU A 190 -27.07 -8.49 -30.55
N VAL A 191 -25.74 -8.43 -30.43
CA VAL A 191 -24.89 -7.44 -31.12
C VAL A 191 -24.38 -7.95 -32.46
N PHE A 192 -24.17 -9.26 -32.60
CA PHE A 192 -23.66 -9.92 -33.80
C PHE A 192 -24.71 -10.87 -34.37
#